data_AF-A0A814LJC7-F1
#
_entry.id   AF-A0A814LJC7-F1
#
_cell.length_a   1.000
_cell.length_b   1.000
_cell.length_c   1.000
_cell.angle_alpha   90.00
_cell.angle_beta   90.00
_cell.angle_gamma   90.00
#
_symmetry.space_group_name_H-M   'P 1'
#
loop_
_entity.id
_entity.type
_entity.pdbx_description
1 polymer ?
#
loop_
_entity_poly.entity_id
_entity_poly.type
_entity_poly.pdbx_seq_one_letter_code
_entity_poly.pdbx_strand_id
1 'polypeptide(L)'
;MLDCCRYHYRNNPSQLRLIDEFDERYKSEHAISWYTRDSFLYRIINKALRTENIDALIRLRYFIIDVCTMLKLKHDEQQQQQQKSKVYRGLKLTDAEIEQLKLNIGRIISRNGFLSTTPSSTIAEMFAANVIFEIEINKLLSEQNNIIYADISSLSYMQDEEEILFDLGTIFRVISVTYSDNRRLWIVSLVTIADDDDDV
;
A
#
# COMPACT_ATOMS: atom_id res chain seq x y z
N MET A 1 -14.67 -12.35 -13.56
CA MET A 1 -13.98 -11.11 -13.13
C MET A 1 -13.97 -10.10 -14.28
N LEU A 2 -13.34 -10.44 -15.41
CA LEU A 2 -13.05 -9.50 -16.50
C LEU A 2 -14.30 -8.93 -17.18
N ASP A 3 -15.40 -9.68 -17.32
CA ASP A 3 -16.63 -9.14 -17.91
C ASP A 3 -17.20 -7.94 -17.14
N CYS A 4 -17.14 -7.99 -15.81
CA CYS A 4 -17.55 -6.86 -14.96
C CYS A 4 -16.63 -5.66 -15.17
N CYS A 5 -15.31 -5.89 -15.33
CA CYS A 5 -14.34 -4.85 -15.63
C CYS A 5 -14.61 -4.23 -17.01
N ARG A 6 -14.86 -5.05 -18.04
CA ARG A 6 -15.21 -4.60 -19.41
C ARG A 6 -16.48 -3.75 -19.39
N TYR A 7 -17.51 -4.18 -18.66
CA TYR A 7 -18.73 -3.39 -18.50
C TYR A 7 -18.48 -2.04 -17.81
N HIS A 8 -17.66 -2.02 -16.75
CA HIS A 8 -17.31 -0.80 -16.03
C HIS A 8 -16.52 0.19 -16.92
N TYR A 9 -15.57 -0.33 -17.70
CA TYR A 9 -14.69 0.45 -18.57
C TYR A 9 -15.15 0.53 -20.03
N ARG A 10 -16.42 0.22 -20.34
CA ARG A 10 -16.96 0.16 -21.72
C ARG A 10 -16.74 1.43 -22.55
N ASN A 11 -16.64 2.58 -21.89
CA ASN A 11 -16.41 3.88 -22.53
C ASN A 11 -14.94 4.35 -22.41
N ASN A 12 -14.02 3.48 -22.00
CA ASN A 12 -12.61 3.78 -21.84
C ASN A 12 -11.74 2.79 -22.66
N PRO A 13 -11.48 3.09 -23.94
CA PRO A 13 -10.72 2.21 -24.83
C PRO A 13 -9.31 1.88 -24.32
N SER A 14 -8.68 2.78 -23.57
CA SER A 14 -7.34 2.53 -23.01
C SER A 14 -7.38 1.41 -21.97
N GLN A 15 -8.39 1.40 -21.11
CA GLN A 15 -8.56 0.38 -20.07
C GLN A 15 -9.07 -0.94 -20.66
N LEU A 16 -9.91 -0.90 -21.71
CA LEU A 16 -10.33 -2.11 -22.43
C LEU A 16 -9.13 -2.85 -23.03
N ARG A 17 -8.18 -2.13 -23.65
CA ARG A 17 -6.94 -2.77 -24.15
C ARG A 17 -6.11 -3.42 -23.05
N LEU A 18 -6.03 -2.78 -21.87
CA LEU A 18 -5.33 -3.37 -20.72
C LEU A 18 -6.05 -4.62 -20.19
N ILE A 19 -7.38 -4.66 -20.26
CA ILE A 19 -8.16 -5.84 -19.89
C ILE A 19 -7.88 -6.98 -20.88
N ASP A 20 -7.84 -6.71 -22.18
CA ASP A 20 -7.55 -7.72 -23.19
C ASP A 20 -6.10 -8.23 -23.08
N GLU A 21 -5.14 -7.33 -22.85
CA GLU A 21 -3.74 -7.68 -22.57
C GLU A 21 -3.62 -8.57 -21.32
N PHE A 22 -4.38 -8.26 -20.26
CA PHE A 22 -4.42 -9.08 -19.05
C PHE A 22 -5.01 -10.47 -19.33
N ASP A 23 -6.14 -10.55 -20.04
CA ASP A 23 -6.82 -11.81 -20.37
C ASP A 23 -5.91 -12.77 -21.15
N GLU A 24 -5.11 -12.22 -22.08
CA GLU A 24 -4.23 -13.00 -22.94
C GLU A 24 -2.91 -13.41 -22.27
N ARG A 25 -2.36 -12.56 -21.39
CA ARG A 25 -0.94 -12.67 -20.97
C ARG A 25 -0.74 -12.82 -19.47
N TYR A 26 -1.79 -12.73 -18.66
CA TYR A 26 -1.63 -12.75 -17.22
C TYR A 26 -1.07 -14.08 -16.71
N LYS A 27 -0.14 -13.95 -15.77
CA LYS A 27 0.37 -15.04 -14.93
C LYS A 27 0.49 -14.52 -13.50
N SER A 28 0.26 -15.39 -12.53
CA SER A 28 0.33 -15.05 -11.10
C SER A 28 1.69 -14.48 -10.69
N GLU A 29 2.79 -14.95 -11.30
CA GLU A 29 4.15 -14.43 -11.09
C GLU A 29 4.33 -12.94 -11.43
N HIS A 30 3.42 -12.37 -12.22
CA HIS A 30 3.40 -10.96 -12.60
C HIS A 30 2.33 -10.13 -11.86
N ALA A 31 1.70 -10.68 -10.82
CA ALA A 31 0.61 -10.01 -10.10
C ALA A 31 1.01 -8.63 -9.55
N ILE A 32 2.19 -8.51 -8.94
CA ILE A 32 2.70 -7.23 -8.42
C ILE A 32 2.89 -6.20 -9.54
N SER A 33 3.44 -6.61 -10.68
CA SER A 33 3.62 -5.71 -11.83
C SER A 33 2.28 -5.18 -12.35
N TRP A 34 1.27 -6.05 -12.45
CA TRP A 34 -0.09 -5.64 -12.83
C TRP A 34 -0.79 -4.75 -11.80
N TYR A 35 -0.53 -5.01 -10.52
CA TYR A 35 -1.06 -4.21 -9.42
C TYR A 35 -0.45 -2.80 -9.36
N THR A 36 0.84 -2.65 -9.64
CA THR A 36 1.57 -1.37 -9.61
C THR A 36 1.42 -0.56 -10.90
N ARG A 37 1.07 -1.20 -12.01
CA ARG A 37 0.71 -0.51 -13.27
C ARG A 37 -0.58 0.29 -13.09
N ASP A 38 -0.62 1.49 -13.67
CA ASP A 38 -1.85 2.30 -13.76
C ASP A 38 -2.89 1.63 -14.68
N SER A 39 -3.58 0.63 -14.13
CA SER A 39 -4.49 -0.27 -14.82
C SER A 39 -5.83 -0.39 -14.09
N PHE A 40 -6.77 -1.08 -14.74
CA PHE A 40 -8.09 -1.34 -14.18
C PHE A 40 -8.01 -2.08 -12.85
N LEU A 41 -7.00 -2.94 -12.65
CA LEU A 41 -6.81 -3.72 -11.43
C LEU A 41 -6.43 -2.82 -10.26
N TYR A 42 -5.37 -2.02 -10.41
CA TYR A 42 -4.97 -1.04 -9.40
C TYR A 42 -6.14 -0.18 -8.96
N ARG A 43 -6.90 0.36 -9.93
CA ARG A 43 -8.00 1.29 -9.69
C ARG A 43 -9.21 0.64 -9.03
N ILE A 44 -9.66 -0.52 -9.53
CA ILE A 44 -10.83 -1.21 -8.96
C ILE A 44 -10.49 -1.77 -7.58
N ILE A 45 -9.32 -2.38 -7.39
CA ILE A 45 -8.92 -2.98 -6.11
C ILE A 45 -8.79 -1.90 -5.04
N ASN A 46 -8.02 -0.83 -5.28
CA ASN A 46 -7.88 0.25 -4.31
C ASN A 46 -9.18 1.01 -4.04
N LYS A 47 -10.11 1.04 -5.00
CA LYS A 47 -11.46 1.57 -4.75
C LYS A 47 -12.29 0.61 -3.90
N ALA A 48 -12.28 -0.68 -4.22
CA ALA A 48 -13.04 -1.70 -3.51
C ALA A 48 -12.60 -1.82 -2.06
N LEU A 49 -11.29 -1.80 -1.79
CA LEU A 49 -10.72 -1.82 -0.44
C LEU A 49 -11.14 -0.57 0.35
N ARG A 50 -10.99 0.64 -0.23
CA ARG A 50 -11.39 1.90 0.45
C ARG A 50 -12.88 2.06 0.70
N THR A 51 -13.72 1.40 -0.10
CA THR A 51 -15.19 1.49 0.01
C THR A 51 -15.82 0.24 0.59
N GLU A 52 -15.00 -0.71 1.05
CA GLU A 52 -15.43 -2.00 1.59
C GLU A 52 -16.43 -2.71 0.67
N ASN A 53 -16.21 -2.62 -0.64
CA ASN A 53 -17.09 -3.23 -1.63
C ASN A 53 -16.82 -4.74 -1.70
N ILE A 54 -17.49 -5.48 -0.82
CA ILE A 54 -17.31 -6.93 -0.64
C ILE A 54 -17.54 -7.67 -1.97
N ASP A 55 -18.56 -7.30 -2.74
CA ASP A 55 -18.84 -7.94 -4.04
C ASP A 55 -17.68 -7.80 -5.03
N ALA A 56 -17.08 -6.62 -5.10
CA ALA A 56 -15.92 -6.37 -5.95
C ALA A 56 -14.69 -7.15 -5.46
N LEU A 57 -14.45 -7.16 -4.14
CA LEU A 57 -13.35 -7.91 -3.52
C LEU A 57 -13.50 -9.41 -3.78
N ILE A 58 -14.70 -9.99 -3.61
CA ILE A 58 -14.97 -11.39 -3.92
C ILE A 58 -14.71 -11.68 -5.40
N ARG A 59 -15.12 -10.80 -6.33
CA ARG A 59 -14.87 -10.99 -7.76
C ARG A 59 -13.39 -10.91 -8.13
N LEU A 60 -12.60 -10.15 -7.38
CA LEU A 60 -11.17 -9.93 -7.60
C LEU A 60 -10.26 -10.82 -6.74
N ARG A 61 -10.85 -11.63 -5.85
CA ARG A 61 -10.14 -12.39 -4.81
C ARG A 61 -8.94 -13.19 -5.31
N TYR A 62 -9.04 -13.83 -6.48
CA TYR A 62 -7.94 -14.63 -7.03
C TYR A 62 -6.72 -13.77 -7.34
N PHE A 63 -6.92 -12.61 -7.99
CA PHE A 63 -5.83 -11.69 -8.26
C PHE A 63 -5.28 -11.07 -6.96
N ILE A 64 -6.14 -10.77 -5.98
CA ILE A 64 -5.69 -10.27 -4.67
C ILE A 64 -4.82 -11.32 -3.96
N ILE A 65 -5.25 -12.59 -3.97
CA ILE A 65 -4.46 -13.72 -3.44
C ILE A 65 -3.11 -13.82 -4.15
N ASP A 66 -3.08 -13.67 -5.48
CA ASP A 66 -1.82 -13.70 -6.23
C ASP A 66 -0.88 -12.56 -5.83
N VAL A 67 -1.40 -11.34 -5.61
CA VAL A 67 -0.61 -10.20 -5.12
C VAL A 67 -0.05 -10.48 -3.72
N CYS A 68 -0.90 -10.89 -2.77
CA CYS A 68 -0.47 -11.22 -1.41
C CYS A 68 0.57 -12.36 -1.41
N THR A 69 0.37 -13.39 -2.24
CA THR A 69 1.28 -14.54 -2.36
C THR A 69 2.64 -14.10 -2.88
N MET A 70 2.67 -13.32 -3.96
CA MET A 70 3.93 -12.81 -4.52
C MET A 70 4.64 -11.86 -3.55
N LEU A 71 3.88 -11.04 -2.82
CA LEU A 71 4.44 -10.14 -1.82
C LEU A 71 5.05 -10.92 -0.65
N LYS A 72 4.38 -11.96 -0.19
CA LYS A 72 4.87 -12.86 0.86
C LYS A 72 6.14 -13.59 0.44
N LEU A 73 6.18 -14.14 -0.77
CA LEU A 73 7.39 -14.77 -1.31
C LEU A 73 8.56 -13.78 -1.35
N LYS A 74 8.32 -12.54 -1.77
CA LYS A 74 9.36 -11.51 -1.84
C LYS A 74 9.84 -11.08 -0.45
N HIS A 75 8.91 -10.95 0.49
CA HIS A 75 9.21 -10.69 1.89
C HIS A 75 10.11 -11.78 2.47
N ASP A 76 9.75 -13.06 2.30
CA ASP A 76 10.52 -14.21 2.80
C ASP A 76 11.93 -14.27 2.20
N GLU A 77 12.09 -13.96 0.90
CA GLU A 77 13.39 -13.83 0.24
C GLU A 77 14.25 -12.72 0.87
N GLN A 78 13.63 -11.61 1.26
CA GLN A 78 14.29 -10.43 1.82
C GLN A 78 14.53 -10.51 3.33
N GLN A 79 13.90 -11.45 4.05
CA GLN A 79 14.12 -11.67 5.49
C GLN A 79 15.60 -11.93 5.82
N GLN A 80 16.32 -12.59 4.92
CA GLN A 80 17.75 -12.91 5.10
C GLN A 80 18.66 -11.70 4.80
N GLN A 81 18.09 -10.60 4.30
CA GLN A 81 18.81 -9.38 3.92
C GLN A 81 18.56 -8.27 4.95
N GLN A 82 19.34 -7.19 4.88
CA GLN A 82 19.14 -6.05 5.76
C GLN A 82 17.89 -5.26 5.33
N GLN A 83 16.75 -5.62 5.91
CA GLN A 83 15.49 -4.92 5.69
C GLN A 83 15.53 -3.48 6.20
N LYS A 84 14.83 -2.60 5.49
CA LYS A 84 14.67 -1.19 5.87
C LYS A 84 13.83 -1.11 7.15
N SER A 85 14.28 -0.27 8.08
CA SER A 85 13.58 -0.04 9.36
C SER A 85 12.70 1.20 9.36
N LYS A 86 12.80 2.03 8.32
CA LYS A 86 12.02 3.26 8.19
C LYS A 86 11.66 3.49 6.73
N VAL A 87 10.41 3.84 6.49
CA VAL A 87 9.84 4.13 5.16
C VAL A 87 8.93 5.35 5.22
N TYR A 88 8.62 5.89 4.06
CA TYR A 88 7.94 7.17 3.90
C TYR A 88 6.80 7.06 2.91
N ARG A 89 5.74 7.85 3.12
CA ARG A 89 4.66 8.00 2.15
C ARG A 89 4.18 9.44 2.10
N GLY A 90 4.30 10.05 0.93
CA GLY A 90 3.62 11.31 0.62
C GLY A 90 2.15 11.09 0.33
N LEU A 91 1.30 11.97 0.85
CA LEU A 91 -0.13 11.94 0.59
C LEU A 91 -0.79 13.32 0.73
N LYS A 92 -2.07 13.36 0.37
CA LYS A 92 -2.97 14.48 0.59
C LYS A 92 -4.00 14.09 1.65
N LEU A 93 -4.10 14.88 2.71
CA LEU A 93 -5.18 14.80 3.69
C LEU A 93 -5.90 16.14 3.81
N THR A 94 -7.17 16.09 4.21
CA THR A 94 -7.94 17.26 4.63
C THR A 94 -7.55 17.68 6.04
N ASP A 95 -7.84 18.94 6.42
CA ASP A 95 -7.60 19.41 7.79
C ASP A 95 -8.36 18.55 8.82
N ALA A 96 -9.57 18.11 8.49
CA ALA A 96 -10.35 17.21 9.34
C ALA A 96 -9.66 15.85 9.57
N GLU A 97 -9.08 15.25 8.53
CA GLU A 97 -8.32 14.00 8.65
C GLU A 97 -7.05 14.19 9.49
N ILE A 98 -6.38 15.35 9.37
CA ILE A 98 -5.20 15.68 10.19
C ILE A 98 -5.59 15.84 11.66
N GLU A 99 -6.69 16.55 11.95
CA GLU A 99 -7.20 16.67 13.33
C GLU A 99 -7.62 15.32 13.90
N GLN A 100 -8.22 14.44 13.10
CA GLN A 100 -8.51 13.06 13.52
C GLN A 100 -7.23 12.29 13.89
N LEU A 101 -6.14 12.44 13.12
CA LEU A 101 -4.86 11.82 13.45
C LEU A 101 -4.29 12.37 14.77
N LYS A 102 -4.40 13.67 15.02
CA LYS A 102 -3.98 14.28 16.30
C LYS A 102 -4.75 13.72 17.50
N LEU A 103 -6.07 13.54 17.35
CA LEU A 103 -6.91 12.93 18.40
C LEU A 103 -6.62 11.45 18.63
N ASN A 104 -6.00 10.78 17.65
CA ASN A 104 -5.63 9.36 17.72
C ASN A 104 -4.15 9.13 18.02
N ILE A 105 -3.40 10.13 18.50
CA ILE A 105 -2.04 9.90 19.02
C ILE A 105 -2.10 8.87 20.15
N GLY A 106 -1.20 7.88 20.08
CA GLY A 106 -1.16 6.71 20.95
C GLY A 106 -2.08 5.56 20.53
N ARG A 107 -3.02 5.79 19.60
CA ARG A 107 -4.00 4.79 19.16
C ARG A 107 -3.59 4.10 17.86
N ILE A 108 -4.26 2.99 17.60
CA ILE A 108 -4.13 2.17 16.40
C ILE A 108 -4.93 2.79 15.25
N ILE A 109 -4.32 2.82 14.07
CA ILE A 109 -4.95 3.10 12.79
C ILE A 109 -4.66 1.96 11.82
N SER A 110 -5.63 1.70 10.95
CA SER A 110 -5.48 0.76 9.84
C SER A 110 -5.88 1.45 8.55
N ARG A 111 -5.31 1.00 7.44
CA ARG A 111 -5.74 1.43 6.12
C ARG A 111 -6.31 0.24 5.37
N ASN A 112 -7.54 0.39 4.87
CA ASN A 112 -8.17 -0.62 4.03
C ASN A 112 -7.49 -0.66 2.66
N GLY A 113 -6.41 -1.43 2.56
CA GLY A 113 -5.72 -1.79 1.33
C GLY A 113 -4.21 -1.86 1.46
N PHE A 114 -3.54 -2.24 0.37
CA PHE A 114 -2.08 -2.28 0.34
C PHE A 114 -1.52 -0.87 0.53
N LEU A 115 -0.43 -0.75 1.29
CA LEU A 115 0.22 0.53 1.54
C LEU A 115 1.54 0.59 0.77
N SER A 116 1.55 1.39 -0.30
CA SER A 116 2.76 1.72 -1.04
C SER A 116 3.57 2.79 -0.31
N THR A 117 4.86 2.58 -0.15
CA THR A 117 5.81 3.46 0.55
C THR A 117 7.15 3.46 -0.18
N THR A 118 8.08 4.30 0.25
CA THR A 118 9.43 4.35 -0.30
C THR A 118 10.44 4.53 0.85
N PRO A 119 11.65 3.97 0.80
CA PRO A 119 12.67 4.24 1.81
C PRO A 119 13.27 5.65 1.68
N SER A 120 13.02 6.35 0.56
CA SER A 120 13.53 7.69 0.30
C SER A 120 12.54 8.77 0.72
N SER A 121 12.92 9.59 1.71
CA SER A 121 12.10 10.74 2.12
C SER A 121 11.90 11.73 0.98
N THR A 122 12.91 11.90 0.11
CA THR A 122 12.84 12.79 -1.05
C THR A 122 11.81 12.32 -2.07
N ILE A 123 11.77 11.02 -2.38
CA ILE A 123 10.76 10.45 -3.27
C ILE A 123 9.37 10.64 -2.65
N ALA A 124 9.21 10.34 -1.35
CA ALA A 124 7.94 10.57 -0.66
C ALA A 124 7.49 12.04 -0.68
N GLU A 125 8.42 12.99 -0.52
CA GLU A 125 8.15 14.43 -0.61
C GLU A 125 7.62 14.83 -2.01
N MET A 126 8.10 14.20 -3.09
CA MET A 126 7.58 14.46 -4.45
C MET A 126 6.10 14.06 -4.61
N PHE A 127 5.62 13.09 -3.83
CA PHE A 127 4.22 12.66 -3.82
C PHE A 127 3.38 13.34 -2.72
N ALA A 128 4.01 14.09 -1.83
CA ALA A 128 3.33 14.75 -0.72
C ALA A 128 2.64 16.03 -1.18
N ALA A 129 1.32 16.12 -0.98
CA ALA A 129 0.61 17.37 -1.20
C ALA A 129 0.69 18.28 0.03
N ASN A 130 0.47 17.71 1.22
CA ASN A 130 0.52 18.43 2.49
C ASN A 130 0.91 17.56 3.69
N VAL A 131 1.04 16.24 3.52
CA VAL A 131 1.36 15.31 4.60
C VAL A 131 2.39 14.28 4.15
N ILE A 132 3.29 13.92 5.06
CA ILE A 132 4.18 12.76 4.94
C ILE A 132 3.97 11.85 6.15
N PHE A 133 3.78 10.57 5.88
CA PHE A 133 3.89 9.53 6.90
C PHE A 133 5.34 9.10 6.98
N GLU A 134 5.91 9.13 8.18
CA GLU A 134 7.19 8.51 8.51
C GLU A 134 6.91 7.25 9.34
N ILE A 135 7.17 6.08 8.76
CA ILE A 135 6.76 4.80 9.34
C ILE A 135 7.99 4.05 9.79
N GLU A 136 8.10 3.82 11.10
CA GLU A 136 9.07 2.88 11.66
C GLU A 136 8.51 1.46 11.63
N ILE A 137 9.33 0.54 11.14
CA ILE A 137 8.98 -0.87 11.01
C ILE A 137 9.59 -1.63 12.17
N ASN A 138 8.72 -2.31 12.92
CA ASN A 138 9.14 -3.22 13.97
C ASN A 138 9.68 -4.51 13.35
N LYS A 139 11.00 -4.67 13.39
CA LYS A 139 11.70 -5.80 12.78
C LYS A 139 11.29 -7.14 13.36
N LEU A 140 11.03 -7.22 14.67
CA LEU A 140 10.64 -8.47 15.31
C LEU A 140 9.31 -8.98 14.75
N LEU A 141 8.36 -8.06 14.51
CA LEU A 141 7.07 -8.40 13.91
C LEU A 141 7.20 -8.84 12.44
N SER A 142 8.14 -8.25 11.71
CA SER A 142 8.49 -8.69 10.35
C SER A 142 9.09 -10.11 10.38
N GLU A 143 10.06 -10.36 11.24
CA GLU A 143 10.73 -11.67 11.39
C GLU A 143 9.76 -12.79 11.81
N GLN A 144 8.73 -12.44 12.59
CA GLN A 144 7.66 -13.34 13.02
C GLN A 144 6.51 -13.47 12.01
N ASN A 145 6.59 -12.80 10.85
CA ASN A 145 5.53 -12.74 9.83
C ASN A 145 4.19 -12.15 10.31
N ASN A 146 4.20 -11.39 11.40
CA ASN A 146 3.04 -10.62 11.85
C ASN A 146 2.76 -9.42 10.93
N ILE A 147 3.80 -8.93 10.23
CA ILE A 147 3.69 -7.90 9.22
C ILE A 147 4.43 -8.36 7.97
N ILE A 148 3.74 -8.31 6.83
CA ILE A 148 4.30 -8.64 5.53
C ILE A 148 4.51 -7.35 4.74
N TYR A 149 5.75 -7.12 4.33
CA TYR A 149 6.13 -6.04 3.42
C TYR A 149 7.37 -6.44 2.63
N ALA A 150 7.53 -5.88 1.44
CA ALA A 150 8.73 -6.12 0.65
C ALA A 150 9.10 -4.91 -0.20
N ASP A 151 10.40 -4.77 -0.48
CA ASP A 151 10.85 -3.94 -1.60
C ASP A 151 10.49 -4.66 -2.90
N ILE A 152 9.57 -4.07 -3.63
CA ILE A 152 9.03 -4.59 -4.88
C ILE A 152 9.55 -3.84 -6.10
N SER A 153 10.57 -3.00 -5.97
CA SER A 153 11.10 -2.18 -7.07
C SER A 153 11.46 -3.03 -8.30
N SER A 154 11.99 -4.24 -8.10
CA SER A 154 12.33 -5.17 -9.19
C SER A 154 11.12 -5.82 -9.87
N LEU A 155 9.95 -5.79 -9.24
CA LEU A 155 8.70 -6.39 -9.72
C LEU A 155 7.67 -5.33 -10.15
N SER A 156 7.84 -4.09 -9.68
CA SER A 156 6.94 -2.98 -9.94
C SER A 156 7.03 -2.56 -11.41
N TYR A 157 5.89 -2.10 -11.94
CA TYR A 157 5.85 -1.46 -13.24
C TYR A 157 6.60 -0.11 -13.23
N MET A 158 6.67 0.55 -12.06
CA MET A 158 7.38 1.83 -11.86
C MET A 158 8.62 1.60 -10.98
N GLN A 159 9.74 1.20 -11.60
CA GLN A 159 10.94 0.79 -10.86
C GLN A 159 11.65 1.95 -10.13
N ASP A 160 11.50 3.18 -10.63
CA ASP A 160 12.19 4.37 -10.10
C ASP A 160 11.59 4.89 -8.78
N GLU A 161 10.45 4.35 -8.32
CA GLU A 161 9.78 4.82 -7.09
C GLU A 161 10.36 4.20 -5.80
N GLU A 162 11.29 3.26 -5.92
CA GLU A 162 11.84 2.48 -4.80
C GLU A 162 10.73 1.90 -3.91
N GLU A 163 9.71 1.31 -4.55
CA GLU A 163 8.46 0.99 -3.88
C GLU A 163 8.63 -0.16 -2.88
N ILE A 164 8.30 0.13 -1.62
CA ILE A 164 8.09 -0.84 -0.55
C ILE A 164 6.59 -0.97 -0.30
N LEU A 165 6.04 -2.16 -0.54
CA LEU A 165 4.62 -2.44 -0.43
C LEU A 165 4.33 -3.25 0.83
N PHE A 166 3.40 -2.76 1.66
CA PHE A 166 2.84 -3.52 2.78
C PHE A 166 1.59 -4.28 2.35
N ASP A 167 1.43 -5.46 2.92
CA ASP A 167 0.26 -6.32 2.69
C ASP A 167 -1.01 -5.75 3.36
N LEU A 168 -2.15 -6.29 2.95
CA LEU A 168 -3.45 -6.00 3.52
C LEU A 168 -3.47 -6.26 5.03
N GLY A 169 -4.20 -5.41 5.75
CA GLY A 169 -4.39 -5.59 7.20
C GLY A 169 -3.22 -5.09 8.05
N THR A 170 -2.15 -4.55 7.45
CA THR A 170 -1.10 -3.91 8.24
C THR A 170 -1.65 -2.73 9.05
N ILE A 171 -1.43 -2.76 10.36
CA ILE A 171 -1.86 -1.72 11.29
C ILE A 171 -0.68 -0.95 11.88
N PHE A 172 -0.97 0.27 12.34
CA PHE A 172 0.03 1.22 12.80
C PHE A 172 -0.45 1.94 14.05
N ARG A 173 0.46 2.22 15.00
CA ARG A 173 0.19 3.15 16.09
C ARG A 173 0.65 4.55 15.70
N VAL A 174 -0.20 5.56 15.94
CA VAL A 174 0.16 6.97 15.71
C VAL A 174 1.03 7.44 16.86
N ILE A 175 2.27 7.82 16.57
CA ILE A 175 3.23 8.29 17.57
C ILE A 175 3.15 9.80 17.74
N SER A 176 3.12 10.55 16.63
CA SER A 176 3.02 12.00 16.67
C SER A 176 2.44 12.58 15.39
N VAL A 177 1.89 13.78 15.49
CA VAL A 177 1.45 14.59 14.35
C VAL A 177 2.01 16.00 14.55
N THR A 178 2.98 16.39 13.75
CA THR A 178 3.69 17.68 13.88
C THR A 178 3.74 18.42 12.57
N TYR A 179 3.74 19.74 12.59
CA TYR A 179 3.95 20.55 11.39
C TYR A 179 5.42 20.91 11.27
N SER A 180 6.02 20.69 10.10
CA SER A 180 7.40 21.10 9.82
C SER A 180 7.39 22.40 9.03
N ASP A 181 7.81 23.50 9.66
CA ASP A 181 7.93 24.80 8.97
C ASP A 181 8.95 24.75 7.83
N ASN A 182 10.03 23.98 8.02
CA ASN A 182 11.10 23.84 7.03
C ASN A 182 10.60 23.11 5.77
N ARG A 183 9.85 22.02 5.94
CA ARG A 183 9.29 21.26 4.81
C ARG A 183 7.96 21.84 4.30
N ARG A 184 7.29 22.66 5.12
CA ARG A 184 5.93 23.20 4.90
C ARG A 184 4.87 22.11 4.74
N LEU A 185 4.94 21.07 5.57
CA LEU A 185 4.01 19.94 5.54
C LEU A 185 3.92 19.25 6.90
N TRP A 186 2.81 18.57 7.11
CA TRP A 186 2.58 17.76 8.31
C TRP A 186 3.37 16.47 8.23
N ILE A 187 4.04 16.14 9.33
CA ILE A 187 4.76 14.89 9.56
C ILE A 187 3.94 14.08 10.54
N VAL A 188 3.52 12.89 10.11
CA VAL A 188 2.83 11.92 10.95
C VAL A 188 3.78 10.75 11.17
N SER A 189 4.24 10.59 12.41
CA SER A 189 5.09 9.47 12.79
C SER A 189 4.23 8.27 13.17
N LEU A 190 4.49 7.13 12.54
CA LEU A 190 3.79 5.88 12.74
C LEU A 190 4.80 4.78 13.11
N VAL A 191 4.35 3.79 13.86
CA VAL A 191 5.10 2.53 14.05
C VAL A 191 4.19 1.36 13.75
N THR A 192 4.72 0.33 13.08
CA THR A 192 3.96 -0.89 12.86
C THR A 192 3.81 -1.70 14.15
N ILE A 193 2.63 -2.28 14.37
CA ILE A 193 2.32 -3.10 15.56
C ILE A 193 1.67 -4.44 15.16
N ALA A 194 1.54 -5.38 16.09
CA ALA A 194 0.86 -6.66 15.85
C ALA A 194 -0.65 -6.49 16.03
N ASP A 195 -1.45 -7.31 15.34
CA ASP A 195 -2.92 -7.31 15.49
C ASP A 195 -3.37 -7.68 16.92
N ASP A 196 -2.53 -8.45 17.64
CA ASP A 196 -2.76 -8.86 19.03
C ASP A 196 -2.21 -7.86 20.08
N ASP A 197 -1.71 -6.69 19.69
CA ASP A 197 -1.37 -5.61 20.63
C ASP A 197 -2.67 -4.93 21.13
N ASP A 198 -3.50 -5.68 21.86
CA ASP A 198 -4.55 -5.12 22.71
C ASP A 198 -3.86 -4.26 23.78
N ASP A 199 -4.09 -2.94 23.72
CA ASP A 199 -3.62 -1.97 24.71
C ASP A 199 -4.06 -2.41 26.12
N VAL A 200 -3.10 -2.89 26.93
CA VAL A 200 -3.24 -3.05 28.40
C VAL A 200 -3.25 -1.69 29.08
#